data_AF-A0A1Y2CJX7-F1
#
_entry.id   AF-A0A1Y2CJX7-F1
#
_cell.length_a   1.000
_cell.length_b   1.000
_cell.length_c   1.000
_cell.angle_alpha   90.00
_cell.angle_beta   90.00
_cell.angle_gamma   90.00
#
_symmetry.space_group_name_H-M   'P 1'
#
loop_
_entity.id
_entity.type
_entity.pdbx_description
1 polymer ?
#
loop_
_entity_poly.entity_id
_entity_poly.type
_entity_poly.pdbx_seq_one_letter_code
_entity_poly.pdbx_strand_id
1 'polypeptide(L)'
;MSVYLGFAGAGMGSYIAARQRSHQFLAENAHRLPKTQRGWYVYHRHKQLESIRAALSWKGGLGNGAKFATMGAIFCGLEALLETHVTQERECWVNAVGAGTICGALFAAGTRLSLQSSKYALAMGAGTGLAIGLLEDVSAYVSGVSLKYPSKLRSGSLDLWIPGWDWEKGLAGFGVFRRSE
;
A
#
# COMPACT_ATOMS: atom_id res chain seq x y z
N MET A 1 -6.28 -9.11 -5.31
CA MET A 1 -5.45 -8.27 -4.41
C MET A 1 -6.18 -7.00 -3.94
N SER A 2 -6.81 -6.23 -4.83
CA SER A 2 -7.40 -4.91 -4.51
C SER A 2 -8.54 -4.91 -3.47
N VAL A 3 -9.31 -6.00 -3.38
CA VAL A 3 -10.39 -6.13 -2.38
C VAL A 3 -9.83 -6.23 -0.95
N TYR A 4 -8.74 -6.97 -0.74
CA TYR A 4 -8.07 -7.09 0.56
C TYR A 4 -7.48 -5.77 1.03
N LEU A 5 -6.90 -5.00 0.09
CA LEU A 5 -6.42 -3.64 0.36
C LEU A 5 -7.56 -2.71 0.76
N GLY A 6 -8.74 -2.88 0.15
CA GLY A 6 -9.96 -2.16 0.54
C GLY A 6 -10.38 -2.45 1.98
N PHE A 7 -10.39 -3.71 2.40
CA PHE A 7 -10.72 -4.09 3.78
C PHE A 7 -9.68 -3.60 4.80
N ALA A 8 -8.39 -3.74 4.48
CA ALA A 8 -7.31 -3.21 5.33
C ALA A 8 -7.40 -1.69 5.48
N GLY A 9 -7.64 -0.97 4.37
CA GLY A 9 -7.86 0.47 4.36
C GLY A 9 -9.11 0.89 5.13
N ALA A 10 -10.19 0.10 5.06
CA ALA A 10 -11.40 0.34 5.83
C ALA A 10 -11.16 0.17 7.34
N GLY A 11 -10.41 -0.86 7.75
CA GLY A 11 -10.04 -1.07 9.15
C GLY A 11 -9.19 0.07 9.71
N MET A 12 -8.13 0.46 9.00
CA MET A 12 -7.26 1.56 9.42
C MET A 12 -8.00 2.90 9.42
N GLY A 13 -8.80 3.17 8.39
CA GLY A 13 -9.62 4.38 8.29
C GLY A 13 -10.66 4.48 9.42
N SER A 14 -11.28 3.35 9.78
CA SER A 14 -12.22 3.26 10.90
C SER A 14 -11.54 3.58 12.23
N TYR A 15 -10.32 3.05 12.44
CA TYR A 15 -9.55 3.28 13.66
C TYR A 15 -9.17 4.76 13.83
N ILE A 16 -8.65 5.40 12.77
CA ILE A 16 -8.27 6.82 12.80
C ILE A 16 -9.51 7.70 13.06
N ALA A 17 -10.62 7.43 12.37
CA ALA A 17 -11.87 8.18 12.54
C ALA A 17 -12.45 8.03 13.96
N ALA A 18 -12.45 6.80 14.51
CA ALA A 18 -12.89 6.53 15.88
C ALA A 18 -12.06 7.31 16.90
N ARG A 19 -10.72 7.29 16.74
CA ARG A 19 -9.79 8.00 17.61
C ARG A 19 -10.01 9.51 17.57
N GLN A 20 -10.17 10.09 16.38
CA GLN A 20 -10.39 11.52 16.21
C GLN A 20 -11.72 11.97 16.86
N ARG A 21 -12.82 11.23 16.65
CA ARG A 21 -14.11 11.54 17.28
C ARG A 21 -14.04 11.40 18.80
N SER A 22 -13.32 10.40 19.31
CA SER A 22 -13.11 10.23 20.75
C SER A 22 -12.40 11.45 21.36
N HIS A 23 -11.36 11.99 20.71
CA HIS A 23 -10.69 13.20 21.20
C HIS A 23 -11.60 14.44 21.15
N GLN A 24 -12.41 14.58 20.09
CA GLN A 24 -13.40 15.66 19.99
C GLN A 24 -14.44 15.58 21.10
N PHE A 25 -14.98 14.39 21.39
CA PHE A 25 -15.96 14.20 22.46
C PHE A 25 -15.39 14.57 23.83
N LEU A 26 -14.12 14.22 24.09
CA LEU A 26 -13.43 14.59 25.33
C LEU A 26 -13.25 16.10 25.45
N ALA A 27 -12.91 16.77 24.34
CA ALA A 27 -12.80 18.23 24.31
C ALA A 27 -14.15 18.91 24.56
N GLU A 28 -15.22 18.45 23.88
CA GLU A 28 -16.59 18.95 24.04
C GLU A 28 -17.09 18.78 25.48
N ASN A 29 -16.76 17.66 26.12
CA ASN A 29 -17.26 17.31 27.45
C ASN A 29 -16.25 17.52 28.59
N ALA A 30 -15.14 18.23 28.35
CA ALA A 30 -14.14 18.50 29.38
C ALA A 30 -14.74 19.18 30.62
N HIS A 31 -15.79 19.98 30.42
CA HIS A 31 -16.53 20.67 31.48
C HIS A 31 -17.65 19.84 32.14
N ARG A 32 -18.07 18.70 31.55
CA ARG A 32 -19.20 17.85 32.02
C ARG A 32 -18.71 16.49 32.51
N LEU A 33 -17.80 16.51 33.47
CA LEU A 33 -17.26 15.27 34.06
C LEU A 33 -18.31 14.62 34.97
N PRO A 34 -18.55 13.30 34.85
CA PRO A 34 -19.54 12.59 35.66
C PRO A 34 -19.12 12.60 37.15
N LYS A 35 -20.06 12.96 38.04
CA LYS A 35 -19.87 12.96 39.50
C LYS A 35 -20.52 11.75 40.20
N THR A 36 -21.38 11.01 39.49
CA THR A 36 -22.10 9.83 40.00
C THR A 36 -21.69 8.58 39.24
N GLN A 37 -21.77 7.40 39.88
CA GLN A 37 -21.45 6.12 39.24
C GLN A 37 -22.33 5.84 38.01
N ARG A 38 -23.65 6.13 38.11
CA ARG A 38 -24.57 5.97 36.98
C ARG A 38 -24.23 6.91 35.83
N GLY A 39 -23.86 8.16 36.13
CA GLY A 39 -23.42 9.13 35.12
C GLY A 39 -22.14 8.69 34.40
N TRP A 40 -21.21 8.06 35.13
CA TRP A 40 -19.96 7.54 34.55
C TRP A 40 -20.21 6.48 33.48
N TYR A 41 -21.14 5.56 33.70
CA TYR A 41 -21.49 4.52 32.72
C TYR A 41 -22.11 5.12 31.45
N VAL A 42 -23.10 6.00 31.61
CA VAL A 42 -23.79 6.64 30.48
C VAL A 42 -22.80 7.47 29.65
N TYR A 43 -21.89 8.17 30.31
CA TYR A 43 -20.84 8.95 29.66
C TYR A 43 -19.95 8.07 28.75
N HIS A 44 -19.44 6.95 29.27
CA HIS A 44 -18.57 6.05 28.51
C HIS A 44 -19.32 5.32 27.39
N ARG A 45 -20.59 4.94 27.61
CA ARG A 45 -21.43 4.35 26.57
C ARG A 45 -21.66 5.33 25.43
N HIS A 46 -21.93 6.60 25.75
CA HIS A 46 -22.15 7.63 24.74
C HIS A 46 -20.87 7.90 23.93
N LYS A 47 -19.73 8.05 24.61
CA LYS A 47 -18.41 8.15 23.97
C LYS A 47 -18.14 7.02 22.98
N GLN A 48 -18.39 5.78 23.40
CA GLN A 48 -18.20 4.60 22.54
C GLN A 48 -19.12 4.64 21.32
N LEU A 49 -20.40 4.95 21.49
CA LEU A 49 -21.36 5.03 20.39
C LEU A 49 -20.97 6.08 19.35
N GLU A 50 -20.48 7.23 19.77
CA GLU A 50 -20.03 8.26 18.84
C GLU A 50 -18.76 7.86 18.08
N SER A 51 -17.82 7.21 18.76
CA SER A 51 -16.62 6.68 18.11
C SER A 51 -16.96 5.61 17.05
N ILE A 52 -17.93 4.74 17.33
CA ILE A 52 -18.42 3.71 16.38
C ILE A 52 -19.15 4.38 15.21
N ARG A 53 -19.98 5.40 15.46
CA ARG A 53 -20.64 6.15 14.39
C ARG A 53 -19.64 6.84 13.45
N ALA A 54 -18.55 7.39 13.99
CA ALA A 54 -17.49 7.98 13.19
C ALA A 54 -16.70 6.91 12.40
N ALA A 55 -16.43 5.76 13.01
CA ALA A 55 -15.75 4.64 12.37
C ALA A 55 -16.51 4.13 11.13
N LEU A 56 -17.83 3.89 11.27
CA LEU A 56 -18.68 3.39 10.18
C LEU A 56 -19.08 4.48 9.17
N SER A 57 -18.77 5.75 9.44
CA SER A 57 -19.12 6.83 8.52
C SER A 57 -18.41 6.65 7.17
N TRP A 58 -19.08 7.08 6.09
CA TRP A 58 -18.48 7.15 4.76
C TRP A 58 -17.20 7.98 4.75
N LYS A 59 -17.12 9.03 5.56
CA LYS A 59 -15.91 9.88 5.67
C LYS A 59 -14.76 9.19 6.41
N GLY A 60 -15.03 8.11 7.13
CA GLY A 60 -14.07 7.34 7.92
C GLY A 60 -13.71 6.01 7.25
N GLY A 61 -14.26 4.91 7.74
CA GLY A 61 -13.92 3.55 7.32
C GLY A 61 -14.22 3.27 5.85
N LEU A 62 -15.48 3.39 5.43
CA LEU A 62 -15.90 2.98 4.09
C LEU A 62 -15.23 3.79 2.97
N GLY A 63 -15.18 5.12 3.10
CA GLY A 63 -14.57 5.97 2.08
C GLY A 63 -13.05 5.80 2.01
N ASN A 64 -12.37 5.58 3.13
CA ASN A 64 -10.94 5.26 3.09
C ASN A 64 -10.70 3.87 2.50
N GLY A 65 -11.51 2.87 2.84
CA GLY A 65 -11.45 1.55 2.21
C GLY A 65 -11.61 1.61 0.69
N ALA A 66 -12.60 2.38 0.19
CA ALA A 66 -12.78 2.59 -1.24
C ALA A 66 -11.56 3.25 -1.90
N LYS A 67 -10.97 4.29 -1.27
CA LYS A 67 -9.74 4.94 -1.76
C LYS A 67 -8.55 3.99 -1.82
N PHE A 68 -8.35 3.15 -0.80
CA PHE A 68 -7.27 2.17 -0.80
C PHE A 68 -7.50 1.07 -1.85
N ALA A 69 -8.75 0.63 -2.04
CA ALA A 69 -9.09 -0.33 -3.08
C ALA A 69 -8.82 0.22 -4.49
N THR A 70 -9.20 1.48 -4.75
CA THR A 70 -8.98 2.13 -6.05
C THR A 70 -7.50 2.38 -6.30
N MET A 71 -6.75 2.90 -5.32
CA MET A 71 -5.31 3.08 -5.45
C MET A 71 -4.58 1.74 -5.64
N GLY A 72 -4.99 0.69 -4.93
CA GLY A 72 -4.45 -0.66 -5.12
C GLY A 72 -4.73 -1.21 -6.52
N ALA A 73 -5.92 -0.98 -7.07
CA ALA A 73 -6.24 -1.36 -8.44
C ALA A 73 -5.40 -0.60 -9.48
N ILE A 74 -5.20 0.71 -9.27
CA ILE A 74 -4.34 1.54 -10.12
C ILE A 74 -2.89 1.04 -10.07
N PHE A 75 -2.37 0.75 -8.88
CA PHE A 75 -1.01 0.23 -8.71
C PHE A 75 -0.80 -1.06 -9.52
N CYS A 76 -1.68 -2.04 -9.35
CA CYS A 76 -1.58 -3.30 -10.09
C CYS A 76 -1.73 -3.11 -11.60
N GLY A 77 -2.60 -2.18 -12.04
CA GLY A 77 -2.75 -1.84 -13.45
C GLY A 77 -1.49 -1.20 -14.05
N LEU A 78 -0.89 -0.24 -13.34
CA LEU A 78 0.35 0.41 -13.75
C LEU A 78 1.52 -0.56 -13.82
N GLU A 79 1.61 -1.47 -12.87
CA GLU A 79 2.64 -2.48 -12.83
C GLU A 79 2.56 -3.43 -14.04
N ALA A 80 1.35 -3.92 -14.35
CA ALA A 80 1.13 -4.74 -15.54
C ALA A 80 1.43 -3.98 -16.84
N LEU A 81 1.12 -2.68 -16.90
CA LEU A 81 1.47 -1.84 -18.06
C LEU A 81 2.97 -1.62 -18.20
N LEU A 82 3.68 -1.38 -17.09
CA LEU A 82 5.14 -1.20 -17.12
C LEU A 82 5.84 -2.51 -17.51
N GLU A 83 5.33 -3.65 -17.06
CA GLU A 83 5.86 -4.96 -17.40
C GLU A 83 5.76 -5.26 -18.91
N THR A 84 4.63 -4.93 -19.54
CA THR A 84 4.44 -5.16 -20.99
C THR A 84 5.21 -4.16 -21.84
N HIS A 85 5.29 -2.89 -21.43
CA HIS A 85 5.87 -1.83 -22.25
C HIS A 85 7.37 -1.61 -22.04
N VAL A 86 7.88 -1.77 -20.82
CA VAL A 86 9.27 -1.44 -20.47
C VAL A 86 10.13 -2.70 -20.42
N THR A 87 9.62 -3.75 -19.78
CA THR A 87 10.46 -4.87 -19.33
C THR A 87 10.20 -6.15 -20.14
N GLN A 88 9.40 -6.06 -21.21
CA GLN A 88 9.14 -7.13 -22.17
C GLN A 88 8.77 -8.46 -21.50
N GLU A 89 7.78 -8.43 -20.59
CA GLU A 89 7.29 -9.56 -19.80
C GLU A 89 8.25 -10.13 -18.74
N ARG A 90 9.31 -9.39 -18.38
CA ARG A 90 10.14 -9.73 -17.23
C ARG A 90 9.59 -9.12 -15.95
N GLU A 91 9.54 -9.95 -14.91
CA GLU A 91 9.19 -9.52 -13.56
C GLU A 91 10.43 -8.95 -12.86
N CYS A 92 10.38 -7.66 -12.53
CA CYS A 92 11.46 -6.97 -11.83
C CYS A 92 10.88 -5.94 -10.85
N TRP A 93 11.55 -5.76 -9.71
CA TRP A 93 11.24 -4.73 -8.71
C TRP A 93 11.18 -3.29 -9.28
N VAL A 94 11.89 -3.02 -10.39
CA VAL A 94 11.87 -1.70 -11.06
C VAL A 94 10.46 -1.33 -11.53
N ASN A 95 9.67 -2.31 -11.99
CA ASN A 95 8.28 -2.09 -12.41
C ASN A 95 7.42 -1.65 -11.22
N ALA A 96 7.61 -2.29 -10.06
CA ALA A 96 6.91 -1.95 -8.82
C ALA A 96 7.28 -0.55 -8.31
N VAL A 97 8.56 -0.15 -8.42
CA VAL A 97 9.02 1.22 -8.07
C VAL A 97 8.44 2.25 -9.02
N GLY A 98 8.41 1.97 -10.33
CA GLY A 98 7.77 2.83 -11.33
C GLY A 98 6.27 2.99 -11.09
N ALA A 99 5.57 1.90 -10.83
CA ALA A 99 4.15 1.92 -10.49
C ALA A 99 3.90 2.70 -9.18
N GLY A 100 4.74 2.49 -8.16
CA GLY A 100 4.65 3.18 -6.87
C GLY A 100 4.88 4.68 -6.96
N THR A 101 5.88 5.11 -7.75
CA THR A 101 6.14 6.55 -8.00
C THR A 101 4.99 7.21 -8.75
N ILE A 102 4.45 6.56 -9.79
CA ILE A 102 3.30 7.06 -10.54
C ILE A 102 2.05 7.12 -9.65
N CYS A 103 1.80 6.09 -8.82
CA CYS A 103 0.73 6.12 -7.82
C CYS A 103 0.89 7.29 -6.83
N GLY A 104 2.12 7.55 -6.36
CA GLY A 104 2.42 8.71 -5.50
C GLY A 104 2.13 10.04 -6.20
N ALA A 105 2.44 10.14 -7.50
CA ALA A 105 2.14 11.32 -8.32
C ALA A 105 0.62 11.52 -8.49
N LEU A 106 -0.11 10.44 -8.82
CA LEU A 106 -1.57 10.44 -8.95
C LEU A 106 -2.25 10.82 -7.65
N PHE A 107 -1.77 10.29 -6.52
CA PHE A 107 -2.28 10.65 -5.19
C PHE A 107 -2.04 12.12 -4.87
N ALA A 108 -0.85 12.65 -5.18
CA ALA A 108 -0.53 14.06 -4.96
C ALA A 108 -1.37 15.00 -5.84
N ALA A 109 -1.60 14.62 -7.10
CA ALA A 109 -2.48 15.35 -8.01
C ALA A 109 -3.94 15.33 -7.53
N GLY A 110 -4.46 14.17 -7.12
CA GLY A 110 -5.84 14.01 -6.64
C GLY A 110 -6.13 14.76 -5.34
N THR A 111 -5.13 14.88 -4.46
CA THR A 111 -5.23 15.63 -3.19
C THR A 111 -4.82 17.09 -3.30
N ARG A 112 -4.35 17.54 -4.47
CA ARG A 112 -3.85 18.90 -4.74
C ARG A 112 -2.79 19.34 -3.72
N LEU A 113 -1.82 18.46 -3.44
CA LEU A 113 -0.72 18.75 -2.52
C LEU A 113 0.19 19.86 -3.06
N SER A 114 0.78 20.64 -2.15
CA SER A 114 1.82 21.61 -2.51
C SER A 114 3.06 20.88 -3.06
N LEU A 115 3.85 21.57 -3.88
CA LEU A 115 5.07 21.00 -4.49
C LEU A 115 6.04 20.38 -3.46
N GLN A 116 6.10 20.95 -2.27
CA GLN A 116 6.95 20.43 -1.18
C GLN A 116 6.43 19.09 -0.66
N SER A 117 5.11 18.97 -0.42
CA SER A 117 4.49 17.73 0.06
C SER A 117 4.45 16.65 -1.01
N SER A 118 4.33 17.02 -2.29
CA SER A 118 4.36 16.09 -3.42
C SER A 118 5.67 15.31 -3.49
N LYS A 119 6.82 15.93 -3.13
CA LYS A 119 8.11 15.22 -3.07
C LYS A 119 8.08 14.04 -2.10
N TYR A 120 7.48 14.24 -0.93
CA TYR A 120 7.33 13.17 0.06
C TYR A 120 6.35 12.10 -0.41
N ALA A 121 5.25 12.47 -1.08
CA ALA A 121 4.32 11.51 -1.66
C ALA A 121 4.99 10.62 -2.72
N LEU A 122 5.82 11.21 -3.58
CA LEU A 122 6.62 10.48 -4.58
C LEU A 122 7.65 9.57 -3.90
N ALA A 123 8.38 10.07 -2.90
CA ALA A 123 9.38 9.29 -2.17
C ALA A 123 8.75 8.10 -1.43
N MET A 124 7.60 8.32 -0.77
CA MET A 124 6.84 7.26 -0.12
C MET A 124 6.33 6.25 -1.14
N GLY A 125 5.79 6.70 -2.28
CA GLY A 125 5.38 5.82 -3.37
C GLY A 125 6.52 4.97 -3.91
N ALA A 126 7.68 5.57 -4.18
CA ALA A 126 8.89 4.87 -4.61
C ALA A 126 9.34 3.83 -3.58
N GLY A 127 9.44 4.23 -2.31
CA GLY A 127 9.86 3.36 -1.21
C GLY A 127 8.91 2.19 -1.00
N THR A 128 7.60 2.42 -1.07
CA THR A 128 6.61 1.34 -1.00
C THR A 128 6.68 0.42 -2.22
N GLY A 129 6.89 0.95 -3.41
CA GLY A 129 7.07 0.15 -4.63
C GLY A 129 8.32 -0.72 -4.56
N LEU A 130 9.42 -0.20 -4.02
CA LEU A 130 10.65 -0.95 -3.80
C LEU A 130 10.43 -2.10 -2.81
N ALA A 131 9.76 -1.81 -1.68
CA ALA A 131 9.46 -2.82 -0.68
C ALA A 131 8.58 -3.94 -1.24
N ILE A 132 7.54 -3.59 -2.02
CA ILE A 132 6.65 -4.57 -2.67
C ILE A 132 7.43 -5.39 -3.70
N GLY A 133 8.18 -4.75 -4.60
CA GLY A 133 8.95 -5.45 -5.63
C GLY A 133 9.98 -6.41 -5.05
N LEU A 134 10.71 -6.01 -4.00
CA LEU A 134 11.64 -6.91 -3.32
C LEU A 134 10.93 -8.07 -2.62
N LEU A 135 9.75 -7.83 -2.03
CA LEU A 135 8.96 -8.91 -1.43
C LEU A 135 8.46 -9.90 -2.48
N GLU A 136 8.03 -9.41 -3.64
CA GLU A 136 7.64 -10.25 -4.76
C GLU A 136 8.82 -11.10 -5.26
N ASP A 137 9.99 -10.49 -5.43
CA ASP A 137 11.20 -11.18 -5.86
C ASP A 137 11.66 -12.25 -4.85
N VAL A 138 11.63 -11.94 -3.54
CA VAL A 138 11.93 -12.90 -2.47
C VAL A 138 10.90 -14.04 -2.43
N SER A 139 9.62 -13.72 -2.57
CA SER A 139 8.56 -14.73 -2.55
C SER A 139 8.63 -15.67 -3.75
N ALA A 140 9.00 -15.15 -4.93
CA ALA A 140 9.20 -15.92 -6.13
C ALA A 140 10.44 -16.81 -6.00
N TYR A 141 11.50 -16.32 -5.35
CA TYR A 141 12.69 -17.13 -5.05
C TYR A 141 12.37 -18.32 -4.14
N VAL A 142 11.55 -18.12 -3.10
CA VAL A 142 11.16 -19.19 -2.17
C VAL A 142 10.17 -20.18 -2.81
N SER A 143 9.21 -19.68 -3.58
CA SER A 143 8.11 -20.49 -4.11
C SER A 143 8.43 -21.16 -5.46
N GLY A 144 9.43 -20.65 -6.20
CA GLY A 144 9.75 -21.08 -7.56
C GLY A 144 8.70 -20.72 -8.62
N VAL A 145 7.61 -20.05 -8.22
CA VAL A 145 6.47 -19.64 -9.04
C VAL A 145 6.25 -18.15 -8.86
N SER A 146 5.86 -17.46 -9.92
CA SER A 146 5.48 -16.05 -9.83
C SER A 146 4.21 -15.85 -9.01
N LEU A 147 4.23 -14.89 -8.08
CA LEU A 147 3.03 -14.45 -7.34
C LEU A 147 1.97 -13.83 -8.27
N LYS A 148 2.40 -13.19 -9.35
CA LYS A 148 1.52 -12.46 -10.28
C LYS A 148 0.91 -13.39 -11.31
N TYR A 149 1.70 -14.34 -11.81
CA TYR A 149 1.30 -15.29 -12.83
C TYR A 149 1.56 -16.72 -12.33
N PRO A 150 0.59 -17.34 -11.63
CA PRO A 150 0.77 -18.69 -11.10
C PRO A 150 0.98 -19.77 -12.17
N SER A 151 0.73 -19.45 -13.45
CA SER A 151 1.02 -20.30 -14.60
C SER A 151 2.44 -20.16 -15.17
N LYS A 152 3.20 -19.13 -14.77
CA LYS A 152 4.59 -18.93 -15.20
C LYS A 152 5.55 -19.42 -14.10
N LEU A 153 6.32 -20.45 -14.42
CA LEU A 153 7.51 -20.81 -13.64
C LEU A 153 8.54 -19.69 -13.81
N ARG A 154 8.99 -19.09 -12.71
CA ARG A 154 9.96 -17.99 -12.77
C ARG A 154 11.34 -18.59 -13.05
N SER A 155 11.73 -18.57 -14.31
CA SER A 155 13.06 -19.00 -14.75
C SER A 155 14.07 -17.93 -14.36
N GLY A 156 14.83 -18.16 -13.29
CA GLY A 156 15.89 -17.25 -12.83
C GLY A 156 15.63 -16.70 -11.42
N SER A 157 16.49 -17.11 -10.50
CA SER A 157 16.61 -16.54 -9.16
C SER A 157 17.00 -15.06 -9.28
N LEU A 158 16.13 -14.17 -8.79
CA LEU A 158 16.38 -12.72 -8.67
C LEU A 158 16.87 -12.07 -9.98
N ASP A 159 15.98 -11.95 -10.98
CA ASP A 159 16.20 -11.07 -12.13
C ASP A 159 16.24 -9.60 -11.66
N LEU A 160 17.39 -9.19 -11.11
CA LEU A 160 17.75 -7.83 -10.72
C LEU A 160 18.01 -6.98 -11.97
N TRP A 161 17.16 -7.11 -12.99
CA TRP A 161 17.35 -6.46 -14.26
C TRP A 161 17.24 -4.93 -14.08
N ILE A 162 18.32 -4.23 -14.39
CA ILE A 162 18.38 -2.76 -14.37
C ILE A 162 18.37 -2.31 -15.84
N PRO A 163 17.51 -1.35 -16.23
CA PRO A 163 17.51 -0.81 -17.58
C PRO A 163 18.92 -0.36 -18.02
N GLY A 164 19.43 -0.94 -19.11
CA GLY A 164 20.75 -0.62 -19.66
C GLY A 164 21.95 -1.30 -18.99
N TRP A 165 21.73 -2.15 -17.98
CA TRP A 165 22.78 -2.96 -17.35
C TRP A 165 22.73 -4.41 -17.84
N ASP A 166 23.78 -4.82 -18.51
CA ASP A 166 23.91 -6.17 -19.07
C ASP A 166 24.68 -7.06 -18.08
N TRP A 167 23.93 -7.83 -17.27
CA TRP A 167 24.49 -8.76 -16.30
C TRP A 167 25.37 -9.84 -16.94
N GLU A 168 25.19 -10.13 -18.23
CA GLU A 168 26.05 -11.09 -18.94
C GLU A 168 27.50 -10.60 -19.03
N LYS A 169 27.72 -9.28 -19.09
CA LYS A 169 29.07 -8.68 -19.11
C LYS A 169 29.70 -8.57 -17.72
N GLY A 170 28.87 -8.44 -16.67
CA GLY A 170 29.33 -8.35 -15.28
C GLY A 170 29.56 -9.71 -14.61
N LEU A 171 28.78 -10.73 -14.97
CA LEU A 171 28.86 -12.09 -14.41
C LEU A 171 29.76 -13.03 -15.20
N ALA A 172 30.36 -12.60 -16.31
CA ALA A 172 31.37 -13.39 -17.04
C ALA A 172 32.57 -13.81 -16.16
N GLY A 173 32.79 -13.17 -15.01
CA GLY A 173 33.78 -13.56 -14.00
C GLY A 173 33.27 -14.43 -12.84
N PHE A 174 31.95 -14.55 -12.64
CA PHE A 174 31.32 -15.36 -11.59
C PHE A 174 30.34 -16.30 -12.26
N GLY A 175 30.76 -17.54 -12.51
CA GLY A 175 29.91 -18.57 -13.13
C GLY A 175 28.62 -18.79 -12.36
N VAL A 176 27.54 -18.12 -12.77
CA VAL A 176 26.20 -18.33 -12.22
C VAL A 176 25.54 -19.47 -13.00
N PHE A 177 25.11 -20.46 -12.23
CA PHE A 177 24.60 -21.76 -12.67
C PHE A 177 23.44 -21.63 -13.68
N ARG A 178 23.75 -21.91 -14.94
CA ARG A 178 22.75 -22.37 -15.93
C ARG A 178 22.38 -23.80 -15.56
N ARG A 179 21.20 -24.04 -15.00
CA ARG A 179 20.65 -25.40 -14.98
C ARG A 179 20.23 -25.73 -16.40
N SER A 180 20.95 -26.67 -17.02
CA SER A 180 20.56 -27.23 -18.30
C SER A 180 19.31 -28.10 -18.13
N GLU A 181 18.48 -28.04 -19.17
CA GLU A 181 17.27 -28.85 -19.46
C GLU A 181 15.96 -28.36 -18.84
#